data_AF-A0ABD0MIX9-F1
#
_entry.id   AF-A0ABD0MIX9-F1
#
_cell.length_a   1.000
_cell.length_b   1.000
_cell.length_c   1.000
_cell.angle_alpha   90.00
_cell.angle_beta   90.00
_cell.angle_gamma   90.00
#
_symmetry.space_group_name_H-M   'P 1'
#
loop_
_entity.id
_entity.type
_entity.pdbx_description
1 polymer ?
#
loop_
_entity_poly.entity_id
_entity_poly.type
_entity_poly.pdbx_seq_one_letter_code
_entity_poly.pdbx_strand_id
1 'polypeptide(L)' 'NSCAGRVEVYYDGEWGTVCDDFWGLANTAVVCKELGCGETLNSMRTVHFGPGSGNIWMDNVRCSGS' A
#
# COMPACT_ATOMS: atom_id res chain seq x y z
N ASN A 1 -2.88 1.18 16.67
CA ASN A 1 -2.97 1.66 15.28
C ASN A 1 -3.51 0.55 14.41
N SER A 2 -4.77 0.63 13.98
CA SER A 2 -5.45 -0.41 13.17
C SER A 2 -5.43 -0.15 11.66
N CYS A 3 -5.04 1.05 11.21
CA CYS A 3 -5.15 1.50 9.82
C CYS A 3 -3.84 2.10 9.29
N ALA A 4 -2.71 1.60 9.78
CA ALA A 4 -1.38 2.04 9.36
C ALA A 4 -0.46 0.83 9.30
N GLY A 5 0.23 0.67 8.17
CA GLY A 5 1.13 -0.45 7.94
C GLY A 5 1.71 -0.43 6.53
N ARG A 6 2.62 -1.36 6.27
CA ARG A 6 3.08 -1.66 4.92
C ARG A 6 1.93 -2.32 4.13
N VAL A 7 1.76 -1.92 2.88
CA VAL A 7 0.81 -2.57 1.97
C VAL A 7 1.47 -3.82 1.39
N GLU A 8 0.78 -4.94 1.55
CA GLU A 8 1.12 -6.22 0.93
C GLU A 8 -0.10 -6.72 0.14
N VAL A 9 0.16 -7.43 -0.95
CA VAL A 9 -0.86 -7.97 -1.85
C VAL A 9 -0.70 -9.48 -1.90
N TYR A 10 -1.81 -10.20 -1.86
CA TYR A 10 -1.83 -11.64 -2.04
C TYR A 10 -2.09 -11.98 -3.51
N TYR A 11 -1.09 -12.56 -4.17
CA TYR A 11 -1.14 -12.93 -5.58
C TYR A 11 -0.40 -14.26 -5.79
N ASP A 12 -0.96 -15.12 -6.63
CA ASP A 12 -0.41 -16.44 -6.97
C ASP A 12 -0.05 -17.31 -5.73
N GLY A 13 -0.88 -17.26 -4.69
CA GLY A 13 -0.69 -18.07 -3.48
C GLY A 13 0.30 -17.50 -2.46
N GLU A 14 0.91 -16.34 -2.73
CA GLU A 14 1.93 -15.76 -1.86
C GLU A 14 1.68 -14.27 -1.58
N TRP A 15 2.06 -13.84 -0.38
CA TRP A 15 2.11 -12.42 -0.03
C TRP A 15 3.38 -11.79 -0.61
N GLY A 16 3.23 -10.58 -1.14
CA GLY A 16 4.35 -9.78 -1.60
C GLY A 16 4.10 -8.29 -1.42
N THR A 17 5.15 -7.53 -1.62
CA THR A 17 5.20 -6.09 -1.37
C THR A 17 4.77 -5.28 -2.58
N VAL A 18 4.51 -3.99 -2.34
CA VAL A 18 4.32 -2.98 -3.39
C VAL A 18 5.47 -1.99 -3.33
N CYS A 19 6.11 -1.72 -4.47
CA CYS A 19 7.15 -0.70 -4.57
C CYS A 19 6.57 0.68 -4.27
N ASP A 20 7.34 1.55 -3.59
CA ASP A 20 6.90 2.88 -3.20
C ASP A 20 7.07 3.95 -4.29
N ASP A 21 7.59 3.56 -5.46
CA ASP A 21 7.68 4.41 -6.64
C ASP A 21 6.29 4.90 -7.06
N PHE A 22 6.16 6.23 -7.10
CA PHE A 22 4.90 6.95 -7.32
C PHE A 22 3.79 6.69 -6.28
N TRP A 23 4.11 6.07 -5.14
CA TRP A 23 3.13 5.86 -4.07
C TRP A 23 2.65 7.19 -3.48
N GLY A 24 1.34 7.41 -3.37
CA GLY A 24 0.79 8.68 -2.88
C GLY A 24 -0.56 8.56 -2.20
N LEU A 25 -1.16 9.71 -1.91
CA LEU A 25 -2.46 9.80 -1.25
C LEU A 25 -3.56 9.06 -2.02
N ALA A 26 -3.57 9.15 -3.36
CA ALA A 26 -4.57 8.46 -4.16
C ALA A 26 -4.50 6.93 -4.01
N ASN A 27 -3.29 6.35 -4.01
CA ASN A 27 -3.10 4.91 -3.77
C ASN A 27 -3.51 4.54 -2.33
N THR A 28 -3.11 5.36 -1.37
CA THR A 28 -3.43 5.13 0.04
C THR A 28 -4.94 5.23 0.29
N ALA A 29 -5.64 6.14 -0.40
CA ALA A 29 -7.10 6.27 -0.35
C ALA A 29 -7.83 5.03 -0.85
N VAL A 30 -7.37 4.45 -1.97
CA VAL A 30 -7.94 3.20 -2.48
C VAL A 30 -7.76 2.07 -1.46
N VAL A 31 -6.54 1.89 -0.92
CA VAL A 31 -6.26 0.83 0.07
C VAL A 31 -7.05 1.04 1.37
N CYS A 32 -7.10 2.26 1.90
CA CYS A 32 -7.86 2.55 3.11
C CYS A 32 -9.36 2.31 2.92
N LYS A 33 -9.90 2.65 1.74
CA LYS A 33 -11.30 2.38 1.39
C LYS A 33 -11.57 0.88 1.30
N GLU A 34 -10.68 0.11 0.66
CA GLU A 34 -10.79 -1.34 0.54
C GLU A 34 -10.73 -2.06 1.89
N LEU A 35 -9.86 -1.59 2.80
CA LEU A 35 -9.68 -2.15 4.14
C LEU A 35 -10.66 -1.60 5.19
N GLY A 36 -11.59 -0.71 4.80
CA GLY A 36 -12.58 -0.14 5.74
C GLY A 36 -12.02 0.85 6.76
N CYS A 37 -10.88 1.49 6.43
CA CYS A 37 -10.15 2.43 7.30
C CYS A 37 -10.60 3.90 7.19
N GLY A 38 -11.56 4.19 6.33
CA GLY A 38 -12.11 5.55 6.15
C GLY A 38 -11.20 6.48 5.35
N GLU A 39 -11.37 7.79 5.55
CA GLU A 39 -10.60 8.80 4.82
C GLU A 39 -9.12 8.80 5.21
N THR A 40 -8.28 8.97 4.20
CA THR A 40 -6.84 8.95 4.35
C THR A 40 -6.30 10.30 4.77
N LEU A 41 -5.62 10.35 5.91
CA LEU A 41 -5.00 11.58 6.41
C LEU A 41 -3.57 11.79 5.90
N ASN A 42 -2.85 10.71 5.56
CA ASN A 42 -1.46 10.75 5.14
C ASN A 42 -1.09 9.55 4.27
N SER A 43 -0.11 9.73 3.39
CA SER A 43 0.59 8.65 2.71
C SER A 43 2.03 8.60 3.22
N MET A 44 2.46 7.45 3.74
CA MET A 44 3.85 7.22 4.08
C MET A 44 4.55 6.54 2.90
N ARG A 45 5.69 7.10 2.49
CA ARG A 45 6.61 6.47 1.53
C ARG A 45 7.76 5.83 2.30
N THR A 46 8.58 5.04 1.61
CA THR A 46 9.76 4.38 2.14
C THR A 46 9.47 3.35 3.22
N VAL A 47 10.54 2.82 3.80
CA VAL A 47 10.59 1.70 4.74
C VAL A 47 10.09 2.06 6.15
N HIS A 48 9.11 2.97 6.27
CA HIS A 48 8.64 3.50 7.56
C HIS A 48 8.13 2.39 8.50
N PHE A 49 7.47 1.37 7.94
CA PHE A 49 6.98 0.20 8.67
C PHE A 49 7.93 -1.01 8.60
N GLY A 50 9.19 -0.77 8.25
CA GLY A 50 10.18 -1.82 8.00
C GLY A 50 10.06 -2.45 6.61
N PRO A 51 11.14 -3.07 6.12
CA PRO A 51 11.15 -3.70 4.80
C PRO A 51 10.24 -4.92 4.80
N GLY A 52 9.56 -5.16 3.68
CA GLY A 52 8.92 -6.46 3.47
C GLY A 52 9.93 -7.51 3.01
N SER A 53 9.46 -8.73 2.86
CA SER A 53 10.21 -9.87 2.35
C SER A 53 9.47 -10.51 1.18
N GLY A 54 10.18 -11.29 0.36
CA GLY A 54 9.57 -11.97 -0.79
C GLY A 54 9.47 -11.07 -2.02
N ASN A 55 8.48 -11.35 -2.87
CA ASN A 55 8.35 -10.69 -4.17
C ASN A 55 7.82 -9.26 -4.04
N ILE A 56 8.17 -8.42 -5.02
CA ILE A 56 7.47 -7.17 -5.30
C ILE A 56 6.41 -7.51 -6.35
N TRP A 57 5.13 -7.54 -5.96
CA TRP A 57 4.05 -7.91 -6.86
C TRP A 57 3.57 -6.76 -7.74
N MET A 58 3.74 -5.52 -7.27
CA MET A 58 3.30 -4.33 -7.97
C MET A 58 4.35 -3.24 -7.86
N ASP A 59 4.53 -2.51 -8.96
CA ASP A 59 5.46 -1.39 -9.06
C ASP A 59 4.83 -0.25 -9.87
N ASN A 60 5.26 0.99 -9.61
CA ASN A 60 4.76 2.21 -10.26
C ASN A 60 3.24 2.38 -10.21
N VAL A 61 2.61 1.97 -9.09
CA VAL A 61 1.15 2.01 -8.93
C VAL A 61 0.65 3.45 -8.91
N ARG A 62 -0.37 3.74 -9.73
CA ARG A 62 -1.00 5.07 -9.84
C ARG A 62 -2.51 4.95 -9.92
N CYS A 63 -3.17 5.10 -8.78
CA CYS A 63 -4.62 5.15 -8.67
C CYS A 63 -5.15 6.57 -8.94
N SER A 64 -6.40 6.67 -9.41
CA SER A 64 -7.14 7.94 -9.47
C SER A 64 -7.66 8.39 -8.10
N GLY A 65 -7.80 7.47 -7.14
CA GLY A 65 -8.29 7.74 -5.78
C GLY A 65 -9.81 7.67 -5.60
N SER A 66 -10.57 7.29 -6.64
CA SER A 66 -12.05 7.27 -6.67
C SER A 66 -12.63 5.87 -6.55
#